data_AF-A0AAD6WSX2-F1
#
_entry.id   AF-A0AAD6WSX2-F1
#
_cell.length_a   1.000
_cell.length_b   1.000
_cell.length_c   1.000
_cell.angle_alpha   90.00
_cell.angle_beta   90.00
_cell.angle_gamma   90.00
#
_symmetry.space_group_name_H-M   'P 1'
#
loop_
_entity.id
_entity.type
_entity.pdbx_description
1 polymer ?
#
loop_
_entity_poly.entity_id
_entity_poly.type
_entity_poly.pdbx_seq_one_letter_code
_entity_poly.pdbx_strand_id
1 'polypeptide(L)'
;FCPAPHRKQLLRIFIRHFCEHPLLPDRAGSTRSSEKIRYDAVWEMYQFCFQRGLREVWGYMWTAWYCPTKFRLWVRSSEPKFIGRWRTTMSVENFWRNLKHETLHHFVHPRLDQLVYLIAVEVLP
;
A
#
# COMPACT_ATOMS: atom_id res chain seq x y z
N PHE A 1 11.87 10.40 16.98
CA PHE A 1 10.64 9.57 16.99
C PHE A 1 10.86 8.16 16.43
N CYS A 2 11.14 7.95 15.13
CA CYS A 2 11.51 6.62 14.61
C CYS A 2 13.01 6.56 14.23
N PRO A 3 13.80 5.60 14.76
CA PRO A 3 15.21 5.42 14.37
C PRO A 3 15.35 5.13 12.87
N ALA A 4 16.39 5.69 12.24
CA ALA A 4 16.69 5.49 10.81
C ALA A 4 16.60 4.03 10.31
N PRO A 5 17.12 3.00 11.02
CA PRO A 5 17.09 1.62 10.52
C PRO A 5 15.69 1.05 10.32
N HIS A 6 14.69 1.54 11.06
CA HIS A 6 13.34 0.96 11.04
C HIS A 6 12.37 1.69 10.11
N ARG A 7 12.71 2.89 9.63
CA ARG A 7 11.81 3.73 8.83
C ARG A 7 11.33 3.05 7.55
N LYS A 8 12.25 2.47 6.77
CA LYS A 8 11.90 1.81 5.50
C LYS A 8 10.96 0.62 5.72
N GLN A 9 11.26 -0.21 6.72
CA GLN A 9 10.42 -1.38 7.05
C GLN A 9 9.03 -0.95 7.54
N LEU A 10 8.99 0.04 8.42
CA LEU A 10 7.73 0.58 8.94
C LEU A 10 6.86 1.16 7.82
N LEU A 11 7.45 1.96 6.93
CA LEU A 11 6.71 2.54 5.80
C LEU A 11 6.18 1.46 4.86
N ARG A 12 6.94 0.39 4.62
CA ARG A 12 6.48 -0.75 3.83
C ARG A 12 5.25 -1.41 4.44
N ILE A 13 5.27 -1.66 5.75
CA ILE A 13 4.12 -2.22 6.49
C ILE A 13 2.92 -1.27 6.40
N PHE A 14 3.14 0.02 6.66
CA PHE A 14 2.10 1.05 6.63
C PHE A 14 1.42 1.18 5.26
N ILE A 15 2.21 1.22 4.18
CA ILE A 15 1.70 1.28 2.81
C ILE A 15 0.95 0.00 2.44
N ARG A 16 1.42 -1.18 2.88
CA ARG A 16 0.69 -2.43 2.66
C ARG A 16 -0.69 -2.35 3.31
N HIS A 17 -0.78 -1.98 4.60
CA HIS A 17 -2.06 -1.84 5.30
C HIS A 17 -3.01 -0.83 4.64
N PHE A 18 -2.49 0.26 4.07
CA PHE A 18 -3.29 1.21 3.28
C PHE A 18 -3.96 0.55 2.08
N CYS A 19 -3.22 -0.33 1.39
CA CYS A 19 -3.64 -0.95 0.13
C CYS A 19 -4.54 -2.18 0.33
N GLU A 20 -4.59 -2.77 1.53
CA GLU A 20 -5.44 -3.92 1.82
C GLU A 20 -6.92 -3.57 1.66
N HIS A 21 -7.66 -4.49 1.04
CA HIS A 21 -9.07 -4.31 0.71
C HIS A 21 -9.77 -5.68 0.60
N PRO A 22 -11.03 -5.83 1.06
CA PRO A 22 -11.75 -7.11 1.01
C PRO A 22 -11.92 -7.70 -0.40
N LEU A 23 -12.10 -6.85 -1.41
CA LEU A 23 -12.20 -7.26 -2.81
C LEU A 23 -10.86 -7.63 -3.47
N LEU A 24 -9.73 -7.32 -2.82
CA LEU A 24 -8.41 -7.64 -3.37
C LEU A 24 -7.90 -8.89 -2.64
N PRO A 25 -7.64 -9.99 -3.37
CA PRO A 25 -7.10 -11.18 -2.76
C PRO A 25 -5.69 -10.93 -2.23
N ASP A 26 -5.34 -11.57 -1.12
CA ASP A 26 -3.97 -11.60 -0.63
C ASP A 26 -3.09 -12.47 -1.55
N ARG A 27 -1.79 -12.53 -1.29
CA ARG A 27 -0.84 -13.38 -2.04
C ARG A 27 -1.21 -14.86 -2.05
N ALA A 28 -1.94 -15.31 -1.01
CA ALA A 28 -2.45 -16.66 -0.90
C ALA A 28 -3.80 -16.88 -1.62
N GLY A 29 -4.34 -15.87 -2.30
CA GLY A 29 -5.63 -15.91 -2.99
C GLY A 29 -6.85 -15.73 -2.07
N SER A 30 -6.66 -15.67 -0.75
CA SER A 30 -7.75 -15.50 0.22
C SER A 30 -8.18 -14.04 0.33
N THR A 31 -9.49 -13.79 0.36
CA THR A 31 -10.06 -12.50 0.73
C THR A 31 -10.33 -12.44 2.24
N ARG A 32 -10.24 -11.24 2.82
CA ARG A 32 -10.44 -11.00 4.26
C ARG A 32 -11.51 -9.93 4.45
N SER A 33 -12.29 -10.02 5.54
CA SER A 33 -13.23 -8.96 5.88
C SER A 33 -12.50 -7.70 6.34
N SER A 34 -13.16 -6.55 6.28
CA SER A 34 -12.61 -5.27 6.74
C SER A 34 -12.19 -5.30 8.21
N GLU A 35 -12.97 -5.98 9.06
CA GLU A 35 -12.68 -6.14 10.49
C GLU A 35 -11.43 -6.97 10.69
N LYS A 36 -11.28 -8.05 9.92
CA LYS A 36 -10.11 -8.92 9.99
C LYS A 36 -8.85 -8.21 9.50
N ILE A 37 -8.94 -7.50 8.37
CA ILE A 37 -7.87 -6.62 7.85
C ILE A 37 -7.43 -5.62 8.93
N ARG A 38 -8.38 -4.94 9.56
CA ARG A 38 -8.05 -3.97 10.62
C ARG A 38 -7.35 -4.63 11.80
N TYR A 39 -7.88 -5.76 12.28
CA TYR A 39 -7.28 -6.49 13.39
C TYR A 39 -5.83 -6.89 13.08
N ASP A 40 -5.61 -7.50 11.91
CA ASP A 40 -4.29 -7.96 11.49
C ASP A 40 -3.31 -6.79 11.34
N ALA A 41 -3.73 -5.70 10.70
CA ALA A 41 -2.90 -4.51 10.49
C ALA A 41 -2.49 -3.82 11.81
N VAL A 42 -3.44 -3.68 12.76
CA VAL A 42 -3.17 -3.13 14.09
C VAL A 42 -2.21 -4.03 14.85
N TRP A 43 -2.45 -5.34 14.85
CA TRP A 43 -1.65 -6.31 15.56
C TRP A 43 -0.22 -6.36 15.03
N GLU A 44 -0.05 -6.36 13.70
CA GLU A 44 1.27 -6.39 13.07
C GLU A 44 2.08 -5.12 13.34
N MET A 45 1.46 -3.94 13.23
CA MET A 45 2.15 -2.68 13.55
C MET A 45 2.54 -2.60 15.03
N TYR A 46 1.66 -3.06 15.92
CA TYR A 46 1.94 -3.15 17.35
C TYR A 46 3.12 -4.08 17.63
N GLN A 47 3.10 -5.31 17.10
CA GLN A 47 4.17 -6.29 17.26
C GLN A 47 5.50 -5.77 16.70
N PHE A 48 5.47 -5.13 15.53
CA PHE A 48 6.67 -4.52 14.93
C PHE A 48 7.32 -3.51 15.87
N CYS A 49 6.52 -2.63 16.49
CA CYS A 49 7.00 -1.62 17.41
C CYS A 49 7.42 -2.22 18.75
N PHE A 50 6.64 -3.15 19.31
CA PHE A 50 6.90 -3.78 20.60
C PHE A 50 8.23 -4.54 20.61
N GLN A 51 8.46 -5.40 19.61
CA GLN A 51 9.69 -6.19 19.49
C GLN A 51 10.96 -5.33 19.34
N ARG A 52 10.82 -4.09 18.86
CA ARG A 52 11.93 -3.15 18.62
C ARG A 52 12.02 -2.05 19.68
N GLY A 53 11.20 -2.10 20.73
CA GLY A 53 11.18 -1.08 21.79
C GLY A 53 10.71 0.30 21.32
N LEU A 54 9.98 0.40 20.20
CA LEU A 54 9.58 1.67 19.57
C LEU A 54 8.27 2.23 20.16
N ARG A 55 8.27 2.52 21.47
CA ARG A 55 7.07 2.92 22.21
C ARG A 55 6.48 4.24 21.71
N GLU A 56 7.31 5.24 21.46
CA GLU A 56 6.84 6.55 20.98
C GLU A 56 6.29 6.45 19.55
N VAL A 57 6.88 5.61 18.71
CA VAL A 57 6.38 5.33 17.36
C VAL A 57 5.02 4.67 17.42
N TRP A 58 4.84 3.68 18.30
CA TRP A 58 3.52 3.06 18.49
C TRP A 58 2.48 4.07 18.99
N GLY A 59 2.83 4.90 19.98
CA GLY A 59 1.95 5.95 20.48
C GLY A 59 1.47 6.89 19.37
N TYR A 60 2.38 7.33 18.50
CA TYR A 60 2.03 8.11 17.31
C TYR A 60 1.17 7.33 16.32
N MET A 61 1.55 6.10 15.98
CA MET A 61 0.83 5.26 15.03
C MET A 61 -0.60 4.98 15.48
N TRP A 62 -0.79 4.64 16.75
CA TRP A 62 -2.12 4.42 17.33
C TRP A 62 -2.98 5.68 17.28
N THR A 63 -2.47 6.80 17.82
CA THR A 63 -3.26 8.04 17.97
C THR A 63 -3.61 8.67 16.62
N ALA A 64 -2.70 8.64 15.66
CA ALA A 64 -2.90 9.27 14.36
C ALA A 64 -3.55 8.37 13.31
N TRP A 65 -3.35 7.04 13.37
CA TRP A 65 -3.68 6.14 12.26
C TRP A 65 -4.50 4.91 12.67
N TYR A 66 -4.05 4.16 13.67
CA TYR A 66 -4.59 2.81 13.95
C TYR A 66 -5.78 2.79 14.92
N CYS A 67 -6.06 3.89 15.62
CA CYS A 67 -7.24 3.96 16.47
C CYS A 67 -8.53 3.91 15.62
N PRO A 68 -9.64 3.34 16.14
CA PRO A 68 -10.84 3.06 15.33
C PRO A 68 -11.40 4.28 14.58
N THR A 69 -11.36 5.46 15.21
CA THR A 69 -11.89 6.70 14.64
C THR A 69 -11.06 7.21 13.47
N LYS A 70 -9.74 6.98 13.48
CA LYS A 70 -8.81 7.39 12.43
C LYS A 70 -8.64 6.33 11.35
N PHE A 71 -8.65 5.05 11.73
CA PHE A 71 -8.46 3.93 10.79
C PHE A 71 -9.40 4.03 9.59
N ARG A 72 -10.68 4.30 9.85
CA ARG A 72 -11.72 4.44 8.83
C ARG A 72 -11.48 5.56 7.80
N LEU A 73 -10.63 6.54 8.12
CA LEU A 73 -10.39 7.73 7.29
C LEU A 73 -9.26 7.53 6.27
N TRP A 74 -8.31 6.65 6.55
CA TRP A 74 -7.15 6.46 5.68
C TRP A 74 -7.14 5.11 4.97
N VAL A 75 -7.64 4.04 5.59
CA VAL A 75 -7.56 2.69 5.00
C VAL A 75 -8.64 2.48 3.94
N ARG A 76 -8.27 1.80 2.84
CA ARG A 76 -9.19 1.46 1.75
C ARG A 76 -10.23 0.42 2.18
N SER A 77 -9.86 -0.54 3.02
CA SER A 77 -10.77 -1.57 3.55
C SER A 77 -11.96 -1.04 4.35
N SER A 78 -11.99 0.25 4.70
CA SER A 78 -13.12 0.87 5.41
C SER A 78 -14.43 0.79 4.63
N GLU A 79 -14.37 0.71 3.30
CA GLU A 79 -15.52 0.48 2.44
C GLU A 79 -15.38 -0.88 1.75
N PRO A 80 -16.03 -1.95 2.25
CA PRO A 80 -15.83 -3.29 1.73
C PRO A 80 -16.43 -3.52 0.33
N LYS A 81 -17.43 -2.73 -0.08
CA LYS A 81 -18.25 -3.04 -1.26
C LYS A 81 -17.69 -2.46 -2.55
N PHE A 82 -16.90 -1.39 -2.50
CA PHE A 82 -16.43 -0.71 -3.70
C PHE A 82 -15.06 -0.06 -3.51
N ILE A 83 -14.26 -0.07 -4.58
CA ILE A 83 -12.99 0.65 -4.64
C ILE A 83 -13.25 2.02 -5.27
N GLY A 84 -12.90 3.10 -4.57
CA GLY A 84 -13.13 4.47 -5.05
C GLY A 84 -12.39 4.78 -6.36
N ARG A 85 -13.15 5.04 -7.44
CA ARG A 85 -12.63 5.29 -8.81
C ARG A 85 -11.68 6.48 -8.90
N TRP A 86 -11.93 7.56 -8.15
CA TRP A 86 -11.14 8.80 -8.21
C TRP A 86 -9.69 8.65 -7.72
N ARG A 87 -9.45 7.76 -6.75
CA ARG A 87 -8.08 7.47 -6.29
C ARG A 87 -7.36 6.51 -7.24
N THR A 88 -8.10 5.61 -7.89
CA THR A 88 -7.54 4.72 -8.90
C THR A 88 -7.16 5.47 -10.16
N THR A 89 -7.94 6.47 -10.62
CA THR A 89 -7.58 7.28 -11.80
C THR A 89 -6.27 8.01 -11.59
N MET A 90 -6.08 8.71 -10.46
CA MET A 90 -4.80 9.38 -10.15
C MET A 90 -3.62 8.39 -10.07
N SER A 91 -3.84 7.20 -9.50
CA SER A 91 -2.79 6.17 -9.41
C SER A 91 -2.44 5.61 -10.80
N VAL A 92 -3.44 5.40 -11.64
CA VAL A 92 -3.31 4.93 -13.02
C VAL A 92 -2.64 6.00 -13.89
N GLU A 93 -3.04 7.27 -13.77
CA GLU A 93 -2.40 8.40 -14.45
C GLU A 93 -0.94 8.54 -14.05
N ASN A 94 -0.63 8.45 -12.76
CA ASN A 94 0.74 8.51 -12.26
C ASN A 94 1.58 7.31 -12.77
N PHE A 95 0.98 6.12 -12.82
CA PHE A 95 1.60 4.94 -13.43
C PHE A 95 1.93 5.20 -14.90
N TRP A 96 0.97 5.67 -15.70
CA TRP A 96 1.19 5.96 -17.12
C TRP A 96 2.17 7.09 -17.34
N ARG A 97 2.20 8.10 -16.45
CA ARG A 97 3.20 9.17 -16.47
C ARG A 97 4.60 8.58 -16.26
N ASN A 98 4.80 7.81 -15.20
CA ASN A 98 6.10 7.19 -14.92
C ASN A 98 6.52 6.24 -16.05
N LEU A 99 5.60 5.43 -16.60
CA LEU A 99 5.88 4.57 -17.73
C LEU A 99 6.36 5.37 -18.96
N LYS A 100 5.69 6.48 -19.27
CA LYS A 100 6.06 7.33 -20.41
C LYS A 100 7.41 8.02 -20.20
N HIS A 101 7.64 8.60 -19.03
CA HIS A 101 8.79 9.45 -18.77
C HIS A 101 10.04 8.69 -18.32
N GLU A 102 9.90 7.61 -17.55
CA GLU A 102 11.05 6.87 -17.00
C GLU A 102 11.45 5.70 -17.90
N THR A 103 10.50 4.90 -18.39
CA THR A 103 10.83 3.70 -19.18
C THR A 103 10.79 3.94 -20.68
N LEU A 104 9.82 4.70 -21.19
CA LEU A 104 9.61 4.84 -22.64
C LEU A 104 10.27 6.06 -23.27
N HIS A 105 10.97 6.90 -22.50
CA HIS A 105 11.53 8.14 -23.03
C HIS A 105 12.59 7.92 -24.13
N HIS A 106 13.27 6.78 -24.13
CA HIS A 106 14.23 6.39 -25.16
C HIS A 106 13.57 5.78 -26.42
N PHE A 107 12.29 5.40 -26.36
CA PHE A 107 11.59 4.73 -27.45
C PHE A 107 10.63 5.69 -28.14
N VAL A 108 10.96 6.05 -29.37
CA VAL A 108 10.05 6.79 -30.25
C VAL A 108 9.11 5.77 -30.89
N HIS A 109 7.91 5.60 -30.31
CA HIS A 109 6.85 4.66 -30.74
C HIS A 109 7.19 3.17 -30.53
N PRO A 110 7.22 2.68 -29.27
CA PRO A 110 7.40 1.26 -29.00
C PRO A 110 6.27 0.42 -29.61
N ARG A 111 6.62 -0.73 -30.20
CA ARG A 111 5.62 -1.74 -30.61
C ARG A 111 4.87 -2.26 -29.39
N LEU A 112 3.61 -2.68 -29.59
CA LEU A 112 2.76 -3.18 -28.50
C LEU A 112 3.46 -4.30 -27.70
N ASP A 113 4.08 -5.23 -28.41
CA ASP A 113 4.78 -6.39 -27.85
C ASP A 113 5.93 -5.97 -26.92
N GLN A 114 6.68 -4.94 -27.33
CA GLN A 114 7.78 -4.38 -26.56
C GLN A 114 7.27 -3.61 -25.32
N LEU A 115 6.16 -2.88 -25.46
CA LEU A 115 5.50 -2.23 -24.33
C LEU A 115 5.03 -3.25 -23.28
N VAL A 116 4.40 -4.34 -23.73
CA VAL A 116 3.94 -5.42 -22.84
C VAL A 116 5.12 -6.08 -22.13
N TYR A 117 6.22 -6.35 -22.85
CA TYR A 117 7.45 -6.88 -22.27
C TYR A 117 8.03 -5.96 -21.18
N LEU A 118 8.15 -4.66 -21.47
CA LEU A 118 8.67 -3.67 -20.50
C LEU A 118 7.78 -3.57 -19.26
N ILE A 119 6.46 -3.55 -19.43
CA ILE A 119 5.53 -3.54 -18.29
C ILE A 119 5.70 -4.81 -17.44
N ALA A 120 5.83 -5.98 -18.07
CA ALA A 120 5.97 -7.26 -17.37
C ALA A 120 7.31 -7.44 -16.66
N VAL A 121 8.40 -6.88 -17.21
CA VAL A 121 9.76 -7.12 -16.72
C VAL A 121 10.29 -5.98 -15.83
N GLU A 122 9.98 -4.73 -16.16
CA GLU A 122 10.57 -3.57 -15.46
C GLU A 122 9.61 -2.91 -14.47
N VAL A 123 8.30 -3.02 -14.69
CA VAL A 123 7.30 -2.20 -13.97
C VAL A 123 6.49 -3.01 -12.96
N LEU A 124 6.11 -4.24 -13.30
CA LEU A 124 5.41 -5.14 -12.39
C LEU A 124 6.42 -5.86 -11.47
N PRO A 125 6.20 -5.89 -10.15
CA PRO A 125 7.07 -6.59 -9.19
C PRO A 125 6.91 -8.12 -9.21
#